data_AF-M2R7R6-F1
#
_entry.id   AF-M2R7R6-F1
#
_cell.length_a   1.000
_cell.length_b   1.000
_cell.length_c   1.000
_cell.angle_alpha   90.00
_cell.angle_beta   90.00
_cell.angle_gamma   90.00
#
_symmetry.space_group_name_H-M   'P 1'
#
loop_
_entity.id
_entity.type
_entity.pdbx_description
1 polymer ?
#
loop_
_entity_poly.entity_id
_entity_poly.type
_entity_poly.pdbx_seq_one_letter_code
_entity_poly.pdbx_strand_id
1 'polypeptide(L)'
;MGLLPLAVEIRVMVIQNFDVDGGVVNGSIGILKCIRYRTDAHGNRHTISCAVGLDNYDNEPMAGLQRGEVPVMREKCSFTV
;
A
#
# COMPACT_ATOMS: atom_id res chain seq x y z
N MET A 1 7.77 2.84 17.78
CA MET A 1 8.98 2.24 17.19
C MET A 1 8.79 2.23 15.69
N GLY A 2 9.74 2.85 14.96
CA GLY A 2 9.90 2.81 13.50
C GLY A 2 8.83 3.50 12.64
N LEU A 3 9.11 4.72 12.15
CA LEU A 3 8.47 5.20 10.92
C LEU A 3 9.27 4.60 9.76
N LEU A 4 8.65 3.73 8.95
CA LEU A 4 9.29 3.25 7.73
C LEU A 4 9.33 4.43 6.72
N PRO A 5 10.52 4.86 6.25
CA PRO A 5 10.58 5.88 5.21
C PRO A 5 10.00 5.30 3.92
N LEU A 6 8.80 5.74 3.56
CA LEU A 6 8.18 5.40 2.28
C LEU A 6 8.61 6.44 1.24
N ALA A 7 9.22 5.97 0.16
CA ALA A 7 9.56 6.75 -1.01
C ALA A 7 9.01 6.03 -2.25
N VAL A 8 8.57 6.79 -3.25
CA VAL A 8 8.10 6.22 -4.52
C VAL A 8 9.27 5.50 -5.21
N GLU A 9 8.96 4.47 -5.99
CA GLU A 9 9.90 3.55 -6.66
C GLU A 9 10.73 2.65 -5.74
N ILE A 10 10.45 2.59 -4.43
CA ILE A 10 11.06 1.58 -3.56
C ILE A 10 10.30 0.25 -3.64
N ARG A 11 11.05 -0.84 -3.39
CA ARG A 11 10.47 -2.18 -3.29
C ARG A 11 9.78 -2.36 -1.94
N VAL A 12 8.56 -2.88 -1.98
CA VAL A 12 7.74 -3.12 -0.80
C VAL A 12 7.11 -4.52 -0.85
N MET A 13 6.76 -5.02 0.33
CA MET A 13 6.01 -6.26 0.49
C MET A 13 4.63 -5.93 1.06
N VAL A 14 3.59 -6.45 0.41
CA VAL A 14 2.21 -6.40 0.91
C VAL A 14 2.01 -7.56 1.89
N ILE A 15 1.45 -7.27 3.06
CA ILE A 15 1.28 -8.24 4.15
C ILE A 15 -0.20 -8.57 4.43
N GLN A 16 -1.10 -8.13 3.55
CA GLN A 16 -2.54 -8.32 3.67
C GLN A 16 -3.06 -9.17 2.50
N ASN A 17 -4.04 -10.01 2.80
CA ASN A 17 -4.82 -10.74 1.78
C ASN A 17 -6.11 -9.95 1.53
N PHE A 18 -6.36 -9.50 0.31
CA PHE A 18 -7.63 -8.83 -0.02
C PHE A 18 -8.13 -9.04 -1.45
N ASP A 19 -7.28 -9.50 -2.37
CA ASP A 19 -7.68 -9.96 -3.70
C ASP A 19 -6.86 -11.22 -4.03
N VAL A 20 -7.18 -12.31 -3.34
CA VAL A 20 -6.42 -13.56 -3.37
C VAL A 20 -6.44 -14.18 -4.76
N ASP A 21 -7.60 -14.14 -5.44
CA ASP A 21 -7.76 -14.65 -6.81
C ASP A 21 -6.89 -13.86 -7.80
N GLY A 22 -6.70 -12.55 -7.55
CA GLY A 22 -5.78 -11.70 -8.31
C GLY A 22 -4.32 -11.80 -7.91
N GLY A 23 -3.96 -12.59 -6.89
CA GLY A 23 -2.58 -12.74 -6.44
C GLY A 23 -2.12 -11.72 -5.39
N VAL A 24 -3.05 -10.97 -4.78
CA VAL A 24 -2.74 -10.09 -3.64
C VAL A 24 -2.85 -10.88 -2.34
N VAL A 25 -1.73 -11.50 -2.00
CA VAL A 25 -1.55 -12.30 -0.80
C VAL A 25 -0.45 -11.73 0.08
N ASN A 26 -0.41 -12.15 1.34
CA ASN A 26 0.69 -11.86 2.23
C ASN A 26 2.00 -12.38 1.60
N GLY A 27 2.97 -11.47 1.46
CA GLY A 27 4.23 -11.75 0.79
C GLY A 27 4.28 -11.28 -0.65
N SER A 28 3.18 -10.77 -1.24
CA SER A 28 3.21 -10.17 -2.58
C SER A 28 4.19 -9.00 -2.62
N ILE A 29 5.10 -9.02 -3.60
CA ILE A 29 6.16 -8.03 -3.74
C ILE A 29 5.82 -7.10 -4.91
N GLY A 30 6.15 -5.83 -4.75
CA GLY A 30 5.97 -4.84 -5.80
C GLY A 30 6.74 -3.56 -5.56
N ILE A 31 6.43 -2.56 -6.38
CA ILE A 31 7.02 -1.23 -6.36
C ILE A 31 5.99 -0.23 -5.87
N LEU A 32 6.38 0.62 -4.92
CA LEU A 32 5.53 1.70 -4.43
C LEU A 32 5.37 2.80 -5.50
N LYS A 33 4.16 2.98 -6.04
CA LYS A 33 3.90 3.93 -7.15
C LYS A 33 3.34 5.26 -6.70
N CYS A 34 2.52 5.26 -5.66
CA CYS A 34 1.89 6.47 -5.16
C CYS A 34 1.72 6.42 -3.65
N ILE A 35 1.87 7.56 -2.96
CA ILE A 35 1.58 7.70 -1.54
C ILE A 35 0.54 8.81 -1.38
N ARG A 36 -0.62 8.47 -0.82
CA ARG A 36 -1.64 9.43 -0.40
C ARG A 36 -1.49 9.68 1.09
N TYR A 37 -1.39 10.94 1.51
CA TYR A 37 -1.22 11.33 2.90
C TYR A 37 -2.03 12.59 3.23
N ARG A 38 -2.30 12.79 4.51
CA ARG A 38 -2.73 14.09 5.05
C ARG A 38 -1.58 14.74 5.81
N THR A 39 -1.55 16.06 5.84
CA THR A 39 -0.60 16.83 6.64
C THR A 39 -1.29 17.31 7.91
N ASP A 40 -0.66 17.15 9.08
CA ASP A 40 -1.18 17.71 10.34
C ASP A 40 -0.76 19.16 10.57
N ALA A 41 -1.22 19.77 11.68
CA ALA A 41 -0.90 21.15 12.03
C ALA A 41 0.59 21.41 12.30
N HIS A 42 1.38 20.36 12.52
CA HIS A 42 2.82 20.43 12.75
C HIS A 42 3.63 20.14 11.48
N GLY A 43 2.97 19.95 10.33
CA GLY A 43 3.62 19.64 9.06
C GLY A 43 3.97 18.18 8.87
N ASN A 44 3.57 17.28 9.77
CA ASN A 44 3.86 15.85 9.62
C ASN A 44 2.91 15.22 8.60
N ARG A 45 3.46 14.36 7.74
CA ARG A 45 2.70 13.59 6.75
C ARG A 45 2.25 12.27 7.33
N HIS A 46 0.93 12.05 7.35
CA HIS A 46 0.29 10.84 7.80
C HIS A 46 -0.26 10.10 6.59
N THR A 47 0.38 8.99 6.21
CA THR A 47 -0.09 8.12 5.12
C THR A 47 -1.51 7.66 5.36
N ILE A 48 -2.33 7.67 4.30
CA ILE A 48 -3.72 7.22 4.24
C ILE A 48 -3.78 5.92 3.43
N SER A 49 -3.13 5.91 2.28
CA SER A 49 -3.00 4.74 1.43
C SER A 49 -1.83 4.89 0.47
N CYS A 50 -1.47 3.79 -0.19
CA CYS A 50 -0.56 3.80 -1.31
C CYS A 50 -1.06 2.93 -2.45
N ALA A 51 -0.55 3.16 -3.65
CA ALA A 51 -0.67 2.24 -4.77
C ALA A 51 0.65 1.48 -4.90
N VAL A 52 0.56 0.16 -5.03
CA VAL A 52 1.71 -0.73 -5.24
C VAL A 52 1.52 -1.44 -6.57
N GLY A 53 2.46 -1.29 -7.49
CA GLY A 53 2.52 -2.10 -8.69
C GLY A 53 3.10 -3.46 -8.35
N LEU A 54 2.29 -4.52 -8.40
CA LEU A 54 2.72 -5.88 -8.07
C LEU A 54 3.39 -6.55 -9.28
N ASP A 55 4.37 -7.40 -8.99
CA ASP A 55 5.11 -8.12 -10.04
C ASP A 55 4.21 -9.16 -10.75
N ASN A 56 3.22 -9.72 -10.05
CA ASN A 56 2.36 -10.82 -10.52
C ASN A 56 0.86 -10.54 -10.25
N TYR A 57 0.33 -9.43 -10.76
CA TYR A 57 -1.11 -9.11 -10.67
C TYR A 57 -1.73 -9.02 -12.06
N ASP A 58 -2.48 -10.05 -12.44
CA ASP A 58 -3.01 -10.23 -13.81
C ASP A 58 -4.51 -9.93 -13.94
N ASN A 59 -5.16 -9.47 -12.87
CA ASN A 59 -6.56 -9.07 -12.88
C ASN A 59 -6.78 -7.72 -13.58
N GLU A 60 -8.04 -7.42 -13.87
CA GLU A 60 -8.43 -6.12 -14.41
C GLU A 60 -8.08 -4.98 -13.43
N PRO A 61 -7.72 -3.79 -13.94
CA PRO A 61 -7.33 -2.67 -13.08
C PRO A 61 -8.44 -2.29 -12.10
N MET A 62 -8.06 -2.10 -10.83
CA MET A 62 -9.00 -1.57 -9.85
C MET A 62 -9.37 -0.13 -10.18
N ALA A 63 -10.58 0.28 -9.80
CA ALA A 63 -11.11 1.60 -10.14
C ALA A 63 -10.16 2.73 -9.70
N GLY A 64 -9.70 3.52 -10.68
CA GLY A 64 -8.79 4.65 -10.45
C GLY A 64 -7.32 4.28 -10.25
N LEU A 65 -6.91 3.06 -10.58
CA LEU A 65 -5.52 2.58 -10.59
C LEU A 65 -5.11 2.08 -12.00
N GLN A 66 -3.80 2.02 -12.25
CA GLN A 66 -3.27 1.44 -13.48
C GLN A 66 -3.30 -0.10 -13.44
N ARG A 67 -3.13 -0.75 -14.60
CA ARG A 67 -3.00 -2.21 -14.67
C ARG A 67 -1.80 -2.66 -13.82
N GLY A 68 -2.00 -3.70 -13.00
CA GLY A 68 -0.98 -4.21 -12.09
C GLY A 68 -0.87 -3.44 -10.75
N GLU A 69 -1.56 -2.31 -10.59
CA GLU A 69 -1.55 -1.55 -9.34
C GLU A 69 -2.68 -1.99 -8.40
N VAL A 70 -2.33 -2.12 -7.12
CA VAL A 70 -3.27 -2.46 -6.06
C VAL A 70 -3.22 -1.42 -4.94
N PRO A 71 -4.36 -1.12 -4.28
CA PRO A 71 -4.41 -0.19 -3.17
C PRO A 71 -3.98 -0.88 -1.87
N VAL A 72 -3.09 -0.25 -1.12
CA VAL A 72 -2.79 -0.64 0.26
C VAL A 72 -3.27 0.46 1.19
N MET A 73 -4.23 0.12 2.05
CA MET A 73 -4.88 1.07 2.94
C MET A 73 -4.18 1.10 4.30
N ARG A 74 -4.12 2.28 4.92
CA ARG A 74 -3.64 2.40 6.30
C ARG A 74 -4.54 1.59 7.22
N GLU A 75 -3.98 0.60 7.88
CA GLU A 75 -4.62 -0.03 9.02
C GLU A 75 -4.31 0.73 10.31
N LYS A 76 -5.31 0.82 11.19
CA LYS A 76 -5.14 1.29 12.55
C LYS A 76 -5.54 0.15 13.48
N CYS A 77 -4.55 -0.45 14.13
CA CYS A 77 -4.80 -1.40 15.20
C CYS A 77 -4.66 -0.66 16.54
N SER A 78 -5.72 -0.66 17.36
CA SER A 78 -5.68 -0.17 18.74
C SER A 78 -5.70 -1.37 19.67
N PHE A 79 -4.58 -1.63 20.34
CA PHE A 79 -4.54 -2.59 21.45
C PHE A 79 -5.03 -1.89 22.71
N THR A 80 -5.96 -2.53 23.44
CA THR A 80 -6.29 -2.16 24.81
C THR A 80 -5.65 -3.22 25.68
N VAL A 81 -4.75 -2.82 26.57
CA VAL A 81 -4.10 -3.72 27.55
C VAL A 81 -5.04 -3.91 28.73
#